data_AF-A0A2Z3IAK4-F1
#
_entry.id   AF-A0A2Z3IAK4-F1
#
_cell.length_a   1.000
_cell.length_b   1.000
_cell.length_c   1.000
_cell.angle_alpha   90.00
_cell.angle_beta   90.00
_cell.angle_gamma   90.00
#
_symmetry.space_group_name_H-M   'P 1'
#
loop_
_entity.id
_entity.type
_entity.pdbx_description
1 polymer ?
#
loop_
_entity_poly.entity_id
_entity_poly.type
_entity_poly.pdbx_seq_one_letter_code
_entity_poly.pdbx_strand_id
1 'polypeptide(L)'
;MIENDTIALIRGAMYSATCAKAIKDTIPLFKDYLNNFLDAKGSGFPDEALSLLLDILSDPPLYTKKGMRPFLYDFTLTSWFIEEFSEDQRNKVIVAIKQNYSQYVESEFCAYVCLLIVELYDGETQQIMPLFDQLYAVSGDVGRAGISIAKDSCSYRLK
;
A
#
# COMPACT_ATOMS: atom_id res chain seq x y z
N MET A 1 -13.46 6.73 -21.02
CA MET A 1 -12.71 5.62 -21.65
C MET A 1 -11.18 5.78 -21.59
N ILE A 2 -10.65 6.89 -21.07
CA ILE A 2 -9.20 7.17 -21.00
C ILE A 2 -8.57 6.69 -19.66
N GLU A 3 -9.38 6.53 -18.61
CA GLU A 3 -8.91 6.22 -17.24
C GLU A 3 -8.41 4.77 -17.07
N ASN A 4 -9.09 3.78 -17.66
CA ASN A 4 -8.70 2.36 -17.53
C ASN A 4 -7.36 2.05 -18.18
N ASP A 5 -6.96 2.82 -19.20
CA ASP A 5 -5.72 2.61 -19.93
C ASP A 5 -4.50 3.03 -19.08
N THR A 6 -4.64 4.03 -18.20
CA THR A 6 -3.53 4.49 -17.35
C THR A 6 -3.14 3.44 -16.31
N ILE A 7 -4.12 2.84 -15.63
CA ILE A 7 -3.82 1.76 -14.67
C ILE A 7 -3.27 0.53 -15.38
N ALA A 8 -3.80 0.16 -16.55
CA ALA A 8 -3.25 -0.93 -17.34
C ALA A 8 -1.79 -0.67 -17.76
N LEU A 9 -1.46 0.58 -18.13
CA LEU A 9 -0.10 1.00 -18.47
C LEU A 9 0.82 0.95 -17.26
N ILE A 10 0.38 1.46 -16.10
CA ILE A 10 1.15 1.41 -14.85
C ILE A 10 1.40 -0.05 -14.45
N ARG A 11 0.37 -0.89 -14.49
CA ARG A 11 0.48 -2.33 -14.22
C ARG A 11 1.48 -2.96 -15.18
N GLY A 12 1.32 -2.76 -16.49
CA GLY A 12 2.26 -3.28 -17.49
C GLY A 12 3.70 -2.83 -17.26
N ALA A 13 3.91 -1.56 -16.89
CA ALA A 13 5.22 -1.04 -16.53
C ALA A 13 5.77 -1.70 -15.26
N MET A 14 4.98 -1.88 -14.20
CA MET A 14 5.41 -2.56 -12.97
C MET A 14 5.81 -4.02 -13.22
N TYR A 15 5.05 -4.75 -14.03
CA TYR A 15 5.34 -6.16 -14.34
C TYR A 15 6.54 -6.30 -15.28
N SER A 16 6.70 -5.41 -16.27
CA SER A 16 7.82 -5.47 -17.24
C SER A 16 9.12 -4.83 -16.74
N ALA A 17 9.05 -3.88 -15.80
CA ALA A 17 10.21 -3.17 -15.31
C ALA A 17 11.19 -4.11 -14.61
N THR A 18 12.46 -3.97 -14.99
CA THR A 18 13.59 -4.70 -14.39
C THR A 18 14.38 -3.84 -13.40
N CYS A 19 14.13 -2.52 -13.35
CA CYS A 19 14.87 -1.59 -12.49
C CYS A 19 13.95 -0.63 -11.73
N ALA A 20 14.42 -0.18 -10.55
CA ALA A 20 13.66 0.67 -9.63
C ALA A 20 13.26 2.02 -10.22
N LYS A 21 14.08 2.57 -11.12
CA LYS A 21 13.79 3.86 -11.78
C LYS A 21 12.50 3.79 -12.59
N ALA A 22 12.31 2.73 -13.37
CA ALA A 22 11.13 2.57 -14.21
C ALA A 22 9.82 2.50 -13.39
N ILE A 23 9.83 1.85 -12.22
CA ILE A 23 8.67 1.85 -11.30
C ILE A 23 8.48 3.22 -10.66
N LYS A 24 9.58 3.91 -10.29
CA LYS A 24 9.49 5.27 -9.76
C LYS A 24 8.83 6.23 -10.76
N ASP A 25 9.11 6.05 -12.05
CA ASP A 25 8.54 6.87 -13.12
C ASP A 25 7.03 6.63 -13.30
N THR A 26 6.44 5.56 -12.73
CA THR A 26 4.98 5.35 -12.73
C THR A 26 4.25 6.05 -11.59
N ILE A 27 4.97 6.55 -10.57
CA ILE A 27 4.37 7.21 -9.40
C ILE A 27 3.62 8.50 -9.80
N PRO A 28 4.20 9.42 -10.60
CA PRO A 28 3.47 10.61 -11.05
C PRO A 28 2.23 10.26 -11.85
N LEU A 29 2.32 9.26 -12.74
CA LEU A 29 1.19 8.79 -13.55
C LEU A 29 0.04 8.27 -12.67
N PHE A 30 0.38 7.55 -11.61
CA PHE A 30 -0.61 7.04 -10.66
C PHE A 30 -1.28 8.18 -9.88
N LYS A 31 -0.50 9.17 -9.42
CA LYS A 31 -1.03 10.35 -8.73
C LYS A 31 -1.95 11.17 -9.63
N ASP A 32 -1.53 11.41 -10.87
CA ASP A 32 -2.34 12.14 -11.86
C ASP A 32 -3.64 11.39 -12.17
N TYR A 33 -3.59 10.07 -12.30
CA TYR A 33 -4.80 9.25 -12.47
C TYR A 33 -5.78 9.43 -11.31
N LEU A 34 -5.29 9.31 -10.07
CA LEU A 34 -6.13 9.43 -8.89
C LEU A 34 -6.74 10.83 -8.77
N ASN A 35 -5.96 11.90 -9.00
CA ASN A 35 -6.44 13.27 -8.98
C ASN A 35 -7.55 13.49 -10.02
N ASN A 36 -7.32 13.07 -11.27
CA ASN A 36 -8.30 13.22 -12.34
C ASN A 36 -9.61 12.46 -12.06
N PHE A 37 -9.51 11.27 -11.47
CA PHE A 37 -10.70 10.51 -11.10
C PHE A 37 -11.54 11.26 -10.07
N LEU A 38 -10.92 11.82 -9.03
CA LEU A 38 -11.65 12.56 -8.01
C LEU A 38 -12.17 13.90 -8.51
N ASP A 39 -11.46 14.60 -9.39
CA ASP A 39 -11.98 15.79 -10.08
C ASP A 39 -13.25 15.46 -10.89
N ALA A 40 -13.32 14.25 -11.47
CA ALA A 40 -14.47 13.81 -12.27
C ALA A 40 -15.63 13.22 -11.43
N LYS A 41 -15.34 12.51 -10.33
CA LYS A 41 -16.32 11.74 -9.55
C LYS A 41 -16.69 12.37 -8.20
N GLY A 42 -15.84 13.25 -7.68
CA GLY A 42 -16.02 13.98 -6.42
C GLY A 42 -15.77 13.17 -5.15
N SER A 43 -15.75 11.83 -5.21
CA SER A 43 -15.44 10.95 -4.07
C SER A 43 -15.19 9.50 -4.51
N GLY A 44 -14.59 8.72 -3.61
CA GLY A 44 -14.41 7.28 -3.72
C GLY A 44 -13.06 6.87 -4.32
N PHE A 45 -12.52 5.76 -3.83
CA PHE A 45 -11.28 5.21 -4.35
C PHE A 45 -11.54 4.32 -5.59
N PRO A 46 -10.81 4.50 -6.72
CA PRO A 46 -11.05 3.75 -7.95
C PRO A 46 -10.77 2.25 -7.78
N ASP A 47 -11.68 1.40 -8.29
CA ASP A 47 -11.54 -0.05 -8.19
C ASP A 47 -10.32 -0.58 -8.96
N GLU A 48 -9.95 0.06 -10.08
CA GLU A 48 -8.75 -0.31 -10.84
C GLU A 48 -7.47 -0.01 -10.05
N ALA A 49 -7.41 1.12 -9.33
CA ALA A 49 -6.31 1.46 -8.45
C ALA A 49 -6.25 0.52 -7.24
N LEU A 50 -7.41 0.13 -6.69
CA LEU A 50 -7.47 -0.86 -5.62
C LEU A 50 -6.93 -2.20 -6.10
N SER A 51 -7.35 -2.65 -7.28
CA SER A 51 -6.83 -3.88 -7.88
C SER A 51 -5.31 -3.85 -8.03
N LEU A 52 -4.73 -2.71 -8.45
CA LEU A 52 -3.28 -2.56 -8.53
C LEU A 52 -2.61 -2.65 -7.14
N LEU A 53 -3.17 -2.00 -6.12
CA LEU A 53 -2.66 -2.11 -4.74
C LEU A 53 -2.71 -3.56 -4.24
N LEU A 54 -3.80 -4.27 -4.52
CA LEU A 54 -3.94 -5.68 -4.15
C LEU A 54 -2.93 -6.57 -4.88
N ASP A 55 -2.65 -6.30 -6.16
CA ASP A 55 -1.58 -6.99 -6.90
C ASP A 55 -0.24 -6.78 -6.19
N ILE A 56 0.10 -5.54 -5.81
CA ILE A 56 1.35 -5.21 -5.12
C ILE A 56 1.47 -5.93 -3.79
N LEU A 57 0.38 -6.05 -3.03
CA LEU A 57 0.38 -6.69 -1.71
C LEU A 57 0.34 -8.22 -1.76
N SER A 58 -0.06 -8.81 -2.90
CA SER A 58 -0.35 -10.24 -2.97
C SER A 58 0.55 -11.01 -3.94
N ASP A 59 1.16 -10.34 -4.92
CA ASP A 59 1.96 -11.00 -5.96
C ASP A 59 3.47 -10.96 -5.62
N PRO A 60 4.12 -12.11 -5.35
CA PRO A 60 5.55 -12.14 -5.00
C PRO A 60 6.48 -11.42 -5.98
N PRO A 61 6.35 -11.60 -7.31
CA PRO A 61 7.08 -10.82 -8.31
C PRO A 61 7.00 -9.31 -8.16
N LEU A 62 5.95 -8.76 -7.52
CA LEU A 62 5.79 -7.33 -7.31
C LEU A 62 6.37 -6.86 -5.98
N TYR A 63 6.01 -7.47 -4.84
CA TYR A 63 6.51 -7.00 -3.54
C TYR A 63 8.00 -7.29 -3.31
N THR A 64 8.61 -8.24 -4.04
CA THR A 64 10.07 -8.43 -4.00
C THR A 64 10.82 -7.57 -5.02
N LYS A 65 10.12 -6.75 -5.82
CA LYS A 65 10.72 -6.00 -6.91
C LYS A 65 11.35 -4.69 -6.42
N LYS A 66 12.60 -4.46 -6.82
CA LYS A 66 13.29 -3.19 -6.59
C LYS A 66 12.49 -2.04 -7.20
N GLY A 67 12.13 -1.04 -6.40
CA GLY A 67 11.30 0.10 -6.82
C GLY A 67 9.87 0.06 -6.29
N MET A 68 9.39 -1.11 -5.84
CA MET A 68 8.05 -1.23 -5.25
C MET A 68 7.95 -0.53 -3.88
N ARG A 69 9.05 -0.54 -3.12
CA ARG A 69 9.18 0.21 -1.85
C ARG A 69 8.88 1.71 -2.01
N PRO A 70 9.59 2.47 -2.87
CA PRO A 70 9.25 3.87 -3.14
C PRO A 70 7.81 4.07 -3.59
N PHE A 71 7.27 3.18 -4.42
CA PHE A 71 5.88 3.27 -4.87
C PHE A 71 4.91 3.15 -3.69
N LEU A 72 5.07 2.14 -2.84
CA LEU A 72 4.23 1.95 -1.65
C LEU A 72 4.44 3.09 -0.65
N TYR A 73 5.67 3.54 -0.42
CA TYR A 73 5.96 4.70 0.43
C TYR A 73 5.20 5.95 -0.02
N ASP A 74 5.30 6.31 -1.30
CA ASP A 74 4.58 7.44 -1.88
C ASP A 74 3.07 7.22 -1.73
N PHE A 75 2.56 6.02 -2.05
CA PHE A 75 1.16 5.67 -1.86
C PHE A 75 0.70 5.89 -0.42
N THR A 76 1.53 5.56 0.56
CA THR A 76 1.16 5.60 1.98
C THR A 76 1.22 7.01 2.56
N LEU A 77 2.23 7.81 2.19
CA LEU A 77 2.47 9.12 2.81
C LEU A 77 1.86 10.31 2.06
N THR A 78 1.50 10.16 0.79
CA THR A 78 1.01 11.29 -0.03
C THR A 78 -0.47 11.21 -0.40
N SER A 79 -1.18 10.21 0.12
CA SER A 79 -2.52 9.90 -0.36
C SER A 79 -3.59 10.28 0.66
N TRP A 80 -4.03 11.53 0.62
CA TRP A 80 -5.38 11.91 1.08
C TRP A 80 -6.47 10.98 0.50
N PHE A 81 -6.20 10.32 -0.64
CA PHE A 81 -7.01 9.24 -1.21
C PHE A 81 -7.28 8.04 -0.28
N ILE A 82 -6.51 7.84 0.79
CA ILE A 82 -6.78 6.74 1.74
C ILE A 82 -8.11 6.98 2.46
N GLU A 83 -8.50 8.24 2.65
CA GLU A 83 -9.80 8.62 3.23
C GLU A 83 -10.97 8.18 2.34
N GLU A 84 -10.75 8.09 1.02
CA GLU A 84 -11.75 7.74 0.01
C GLU A 84 -12.02 6.23 -0.10
N PHE A 85 -11.29 5.39 0.66
CA PHE A 85 -11.57 3.96 0.72
C PHE A 85 -12.89 3.68 1.42
N SER A 86 -13.78 2.94 0.76
CA SER A 86 -14.94 2.37 1.43
C SER A 86 -14.53 1.27 2.41
N GLU A 87 -15.39 0.97 3.38
CA GLU A 87 -15.14 -0.09 4.38
C GLU A 87 -14.80 -1.44 3.72
N ASP A 88 -15.52 -1.82 2.67
CA ASP A 88 -15.26 -3.04 1.90
C ASP A 88 -13.88 -3.03 1.25
N GLN A 89 -13.44 -1.89 0.72
CA GLN A 89 -12.11 -1.77 0.11
C GLN A 89 -11.01 -1.83 1.16
N ARG A 90 -11.20 -1.17 2.32
CA ARG A 90 -10.27 -1.27 3.47
C ARG A 90 -10.14 -2.73 3.90
N ASN A 91 -11.25 -3.43 4.05
CA ASN A 91 -11.28 -4.85 4.43
C ASN A 91 -10.52 -5.72 3.41
N LYS A 92 -10.68 -5.50 2.10
CA LYS A 92 -9.90 -6.22 1.08
C LYS A 92 -8.39 -6.02 1.23
N VAL A 93 -7.95 -4.79 1.48
CA VAL A 93 -6.52 -4.48 1.70
C VAL A 93 -6.00 -5.16 2.97
N ILE A 94 -6.73 -5.06 4.07
CA ILE A 94 -6.35 -5.71 5.35
C ILE A 94 -6.27 -7.23 5.20
N VAL A 95 -7.20 -7.86 4.48
CA VAL A 95 -7.16 -9.29 4.18
C VAL A 95 -5.93 -9.67 3.37
N ALA A 96 -5.62 -8.92 2.30
CA ALA A 96 -4.43 -9.16 1.48
C ALA A 96 -3.14 -9.05 2.31
N ILE A 97 -3.05 -8.05 3.20
CA ILE A 97 -1.91 -7.88 4.10
C ILE A 97 -1.80 -9.09 5.04
N LYS A 98 -2.88 -9.48 5.72
CA LYS A 98 -2.86 -10.63 6.66
C LYS A 98 -2.39 -11.93 6.00
N GLN A 99 -2.75 -12.14 4.74
CA GLN A 99 -2.39 -13.35 3.99
C GLN A 99 -0.92 -13.37 3.56
N ASN A 100 -0.29 -12.21 3.33
CA ASN A 100 1.00 -12.13 2.66
C ASN A 100 2.13 -11.54 3.53
N TYR A 101 1.83 -10.89 4.66
CA TYR A 101 2.83 -10.15 5.43
C TYR A 101 4.06 -10.98 5.86
N SER A 102 3.85 -12.24 6.23
CA SER A 102 4.94 -13.14 6.62
C SER A 102 5.89 -13.51 5.47
N GLN A 103 5.49 -13.25 4.23
CA GLN A 103 6.27 -13.55 3.02
C GLN A 103 7.12 -12.36 2.56
N TYR A 104 6.89 -11.16 3.11
CA TYR A 104 7.65 -9.98 2.75
C TYR A 104 9.10 -10.09 3.26
N VAL A 105 10.05 -9.82 2.37
CA VAL A 105 11.49 -10.04 2.61
C VAL A 105 12.28 -8.75 2.86
N GLU A 106 11.61 -7.59 2.86
CA GLU A 106 12.24 -6.29 3.11
C GLU A 106 11.55 -5.55 4.27
N SER A 107 12.33 -5.21 5.32
CA SER A 107 11.79 -4.58 6.53
C SER A 107 11.16 -3.21 6.27
N GLU A 108 11.70 -2.42 5.33
CA GLU A 108 11.10 -1.16 4.91
C GLU A 108 9.76 -1.36 4.21
N PHE A 109 9.64 -2.39 3.36
CA PHE A 109 8.36 -2.70 2.72
C PHE A 109 7.32 -3.11 3.78
N CYS A 110 7.72 -3.97 4.72
CA CYS A 110 6.92 -4.33 5.88
C CYS A 110 6.50 -3.10 6.70
N ALA A 111 7.39 -2.13 6.88
CA ALA A 111 7.10 -0.88 7.58
C ALA A 111 6.06 -0.04 6.81
N TYR A 112 6.21 0.13 5.49
CA TYR A 112 5.23 0.88 4.69
C TYR A 112 3.85 0.21 4.65
N VAL A 113 3.80 -1.12 4.63
CA VAL A 113 2.53 -1.85 4.79
C VAL A 113 1.91 -1.58 6.17
N CYS A 114 2.71 -1.52 7.23
CA CYS A 114 2.22 -1.15 8.55
C CYS A 114 1.76 0.31 8.62
N LEU A 115 2.46 1.24 7.97
CA LEU A 115 2.00 2.63 7.86
C LEU A 115 0.67 2.70 7.09
N LEU A 116 0.47 1.89 6.06
CA LEU A 116 -0.80 1.82 5.33
C LEU A 116 -1.94 1.35 6.24
N ILE A 117 -1.70 0.37 7.11
CA ILE A 117 -2.67 -0.02 8.14
C ILE A 117 -3.02 1.16 9.05
N VAL A 118 -2.01 1.93 9.49
CA VAL A 118 -2.24 3.10 10.34
C VAL A 118 -3.13 4.12 9.63
N GLU A 119 -2.86 4.43 8.36
CA GLU A 119 -3.70 5.36 7.59
C GLU A 119 -5.11 4.81 7.34
N LEU A 120 -5.26 3.53 7.03
CA LEU A 120 -6.57 2.90 6.79
C LEU A 120 -7.48 2.92 8.03
N TYR A 121 -6.92 3.01 9.23
CA TYR A 121 -7.66 3.14 10.48
C TYR A 121 -7.55 4.55 11.10
N ASP A 122 -7.03 5.53 10.36
CA ASP A 122 -6.79 6.90 10.85
C ASP A 122 -6.10 6.96 12.24
N GLY A 123 -5.13 6.08 12.46
CA GLY A 123 -4.42 6.00 13.73
C GLY A 123 -5.22 5.42 14.91
N GLU A 124 -6.43 4.88 14.71
CA GLU A 124 -7.23 4.25 15.77
C GLU A 124 -6.51 3.04 16.40
N THR A 125 -5.87 3.30 17.53
CA THR A 125 -4.96 2.38 18.24
C THR A 125 -5.63 1.05 18.60
N GLN A 126 -6.93 1.07 18.91
CA GLN A 126 -7.73 -0.10 19.27
C GLN A 126 -7.90 -1.09 18.11
N GLN A 127 -7.87 -0.63 16.86
CA GLN A 127 -7.95 -1.49 15.68
C GLN A 127 -6.56 -1.93 15.21
N ILE A 128 -5.59 -1.02 15.28
CA ILE A 128 -4.23 -1.22 14.77
C ILE A 128 -3.43 -2.19 15.63
N MET A 129 -3.43 -2.04 16.96
CA MET A 129 -2.57 -2.83 17.84
C MET A 129 -2.88 -4.33 17.81
N PRO A 130 -4.15 -4.78 17.88
CA PRO A 130 -4.47 -6.20 17.72
C PRO A 130 -4.03 -6.76 16.37
N LEU A 131 -4.12 -5.96 15.29
CA LEU A 131 -3.65 -6.37 13.98
C LEU A 131 -2.12 -6.50 13.95
N PHE A 132 -1.39 -5.55 14.53
CA PHE A 132 0.06 -5.63 14.64
C PHE A 132 0.50 -6.84 15.46
N ASP A 133 -0.19 -7.18 16.55
CA ASP A 133 0.12 -8.37 17.35
C ASP A 133 -0.12 -9.66 16.56
N GLN A 134 -1.20 -9.72 15.78
CA GLN A 134 -1.47 -10.85 14.86
C GLN A 134 -0.35 -11.00 13.82
N LEU A 135 0.05 -9.91 13.16
CA LEU A 135 1.11 -9.93 12.15
C LEU A 135 2.46 -10.29 12.79
N TYR A 136 2.77 -9.75 13.97
CA TYR A 136 4.01 -10.02 14.70
C TYR A 136 4.16 -11.50 15.04
N ALA A 137 3.07 -12.13 15.50
CA ALA A 137 3.06 -13.54 15.88
C ALA A 137 3.40 -14.49 14.72
N VAL A 138 3.01 -14.14 13.49
CA VAL A 138 3.20 -14.99 12.30
C VAL A 138 4.42 -14.59 11.46
N SER A 139 5.12 -13.51 11.82
CA SER A 139 6.24 -12.98 11.04
C SER A 139 7.60 -13.43 11.57
N GLY A 140 8.56 -13.59 10.65
CA GLY A 140 9.98 -13.68 10.98
C GLY A 140 10.60 -12.31 11.31
N ASP A 141 11.91 -12.28 11.53
CA ASP A 141 12.64 -11.10 12.01
C ASP A 141 12.45 -9.86 11.12
N VAL A 142 12.38 -10.04 9.80
CA VAL A 142 12.17 -8.95 8.84
C VAL A 142 10.82 -8.27 9.03
N GLY A 143 9.73 -9.05 9.13
CA GLY A 143 8.39 -8.53 9.37
C GLY A 143 8.30 -7.85 10.73
N ARG A 144 8.86 -8.47 11.77
CA ARG A 144 8.89 -7.87 13.12
C ARG A 144 9.66 -6.55 13.16
N ALA A 145 10.78 -6.45 12.44
CA ALA A 145 11.52 -5.20 12.29
C ALA A 145 10.67 -4.12 11.59
N GLY A 146 9.92 -4.48 10.54
CA GLY A 146 8.99 -3.57 9.88
C GLY A 146 7.91 -3.01 10.81
N ILE A 147 7.31 -3.88 11.64
CA ILE A 147 6.34 -3.48 12.66
C ILE A 147 6.97 -2.50 13.67
N SER A 148 8.20 -2.78 14.13
CA SER A 148 8.91 -1.89 15.05
C SER A 148 9.13 -0.50 14.44
N ILE A 149 9.63 -0.45 13.20
CA ILE A 149 9.87 0.81 12.48
C ILE A 149 8.58 1.62 12.35
N ALA A 150 7.46 0.98 11.99
CA ALA A 150 6.18 1.66 11.84
C ALA A 150 5.65 2.18 13.19
N LYS A 151 5.76 1.39 14.27
CA LYS A 151 5.37 1.82 15.63
C LYS A 151 6.17 3.05 16.07
N ASP A 152 7.48 3.05 15.84
CA ASP A 152 8.34 4.19 16.17
C ASP A 152 7.95 5.43 15.35
N SER A 153 7.72 5.23 14.05
CA SER A 153 7.39 6.31 13.10
C SER A 153 6.04 6.96 13.37
N CYS A 154 5.06 6.20 13.85
CA CYS A 154 3.69 6.68 14.12
C CYS A 154 3.36 6.81 15.62
N SER A 155 4.36 6.76 16.48
CA SER A 155 4.20 6.87 17.95
C SER A 155 3.41 8.13 18.39
N TYR A 156 3.44 9.20 17.59
CA TYR A 156 2.66 10.42 17.84
C TYR A 156 1.16 10.30 17.52
N ARG A 157 0.76 9.36 16.64
CA ARG A 157 -0.63 9.07 16.25
C ARG A 157 -1.24 7.92 17.04
N LEU A 158 -0.44 6.94 17.41
CA LEU A 158 -0.85 5.74 18.16
C LEU A 158 -0.95 6.03 19.66
N LYS A 159 -1.81 6.97 20.06
CA LYS A 159 -2.03 7.36 21.46
C LYS A 159 -3.23 6.67 22.10
#